data_AF-A0AB33R727-F1
#
_entry.id   AF-A0AB33R727-F1
#
_cell.length_a   1.000
_cell.length_b   1.000
_cell.length_c   1.000
_cell.angle_alpha   90.00
_cell.angle_beta   90.00
_cell.angle_gamma   90.00
#
_symmetry.space_group_name_H-M   'P 1'
#
loop_
_entity.id
_entity.type
_entity.pdbx_description
1 polymer ?
#
loop_
_entity_poly.entity_id
_entity_poly.type
_entity_poly.pdbx_seq_one_letter_code
_entity_poly.pdbx_strand_id
1 'polypeptide(L)' 'MATKDAIFQIDVGNVTIDAVRFLKMNDQQAFTTSGWYATMDYALPAAIGSQAAYPDRQV' A
#
# COMPACT_ATOMS: atom_id res chain seq x y z
N MET A 1 14.10 2.14 5.56
CA MET A 1 13.15 3.27 5.57
C MET A 1 12.47 3.32 4.21
N ALA A 2 11.22 3.76 4.14
CA ALA A 2 10.51 3.88 2.87
C ALA A 2 11.14 4.99 1.99
N THR A 3 11.18 4.79 0.67
CA THR A 3 11.55 5.86 -0.28
C THR A 3 10.53 6.99 -0.22
N LYS A 4 10.93 8.17 -0.69
CA LYS A 4 10.06 9.37 -0.71
C LYS A 4 8.78 9.13 -1.49
N ASP A 5 8.82 8.26 -2.48
CA ASP A 5 7.77 7.94 -3.42
C ASP A 5 7.24 6.50 -3.27
N ALA A 6 7.41 5.85 -2.11
CA ALA A 6 6.92 4.49 -1.90
C ALA A 6 5.39 4.36 -2.11
N ILE A 7 4.94 3.20 -2.60
CA ILE A 7 3.52 2.86 -2.74
C ILE A 7 3.21 1.74 -1.75
N PHE A 8 2.31 2.00 -0.81
CA PHE A 8 1.91 1.03 0.21
C PHE A 8 0.58 0.36 -0.16
N GLN A 9 0.61 -0.93 -0.52
CA GLN A 9 -0.59 -1.76 -0.65
C GLN A 9 -0.83 -2.50 0.66
N ILE A 10 -1.92 -2.15 1.32
CA ILE A 10 -2.25 -2.67 2.64
C ILE A 10 -3.39 -3.66 2.52
N ASP A 11 -3.19 -4.84 3.09
CA ASP A 11 -4.20 -5.88 3.08
C ASP A 11 -5.36 -5.54 4.02
N VAL A 12 -6.42 -6.33 3.97
CA VAL A 12 -7.59 -6.16 4.81
C VAL A 12 -7.45 -6.97 6.10
N GLY A 13 -7.49 -6.29 7.25
CA GLY A 13 -7.39 -6.91 8.58
C GLY A 13 -6.92 -5.93 9.65
N ASN A 14 -6.31 -6.42 10.73
CA ASN A 14 -5.70 -5.55 11.73
C ASN A 14 -4.60 -4.66 11.11
N VAL A 15 -3.89 -5.19 10.12
CA VAL A 15 -2.87 -4.47 9.34
C VAL A 15 -3.41 -3.20 8.67
N THR A 16 -4.70 -3.15 8.31
CA THR A 16 -5.34 -1.93 7.78
C THR A 16 -5.33 -0.81 8.81
N ILE A 17 -5.73 -1.12 10.04
CA ILE A 17 -5.78 -0.15 11.14
C ILE A 17 -4.37 0.23 11.60
N ASP A 18 -3.45 -0.73 11.64
CA ASP A 18 -2.06 -0.45 11.99
C ASP A 18 -1.40 0.47 10.97
N ALA A 19 -1.63 0.24 9.68
CA ALA A 19 -1.11 1.12 8.63
C ALA A 19 -1.66 2.55 8.78
N VAL A 20 -2.97 2.71 8.99
CA VAL A 20 -3.57 4.06 9.19
C VAL A 20 -3.04 4.75 10.45
N ARG A 21 -2.75 4.00 11.52
CA ARG A 21 -2.28 4.58 12.80
C ARG A 21 -0.80 4.92 12.80
N PHE A 22 0.03 4.12 12.13
CA PHE A 22 1.49 4.17 12.32
C PHE A 22 2.27 4.55 11.07
N LEU A 23 1.68 4.45 9.87
CA LEU A 23 2.36 4.82 8.65
C LEU A 23 2.42 6.35 8.52
N LYS A 24 3.61 6.92 8.74
CA LYS A 24 3.86 8.35 8.55
C LYS A 24 4.12 8.62 7.08
N MET A 25 3.10 9.09 6.38
CA MET A 25 3.17 9.36 4.95
C MET A 25 3.56 10.79 4.62
N ASN A 26 4.13 10.99 3.44
CA ASN A 26 4.30 12.28 2.79
C ASN A 26 3.43 12.37 1.51
N ASP A 27 3.46 13.52 0.85
CA ASP A 27 2.64 13.86 -0.33
C ASP A 27 3.04 13.11 -1.62
N GLN A 28 4.21 12.50 -1.67
CA GLN A 28 4.69 11.70 -2.81
C GLN A 28 4.43 10.20 -2.63
N GLN A 29 4.06 9.76 -1.42
CA GLN A 29 3.71 8.38 -1.13
C GLN A 29 2.25 8.10 -1.45
N ALA A 30 1.97 6.87 -1.87
CA ALA A 30 0.62 6.42 -2.14
C ALA A 30 0.21 5.29 -1.17
N PHE A 31 -1.06 5.26 -0.79
CA PHE A 31 -1.66 4.22 0.06
C PHE A 31 -2.88 3.65 -0.64
N THR A 32 -2.95 2.33 -0.77
CA THR A 32 -4.11 1.65 -1.34
C THR A 32 -4.50 0.42 -0.52
N THR A 33 -5.80 0.17 -0.41
CA THR A 33 -6.38 -1.01 0.26
C THR A 33 -7.76 -1.29 -0.34
N SER A 34 -8.32 -2.49 -0.13
CA SER A 34 -9.71 -2.80 -0.51
C SER A 34 -10.70 -2.21 0.49
N GLY A 35 -10.83 -0.88 0.50
CA GLY A 35 -11.61 -0.16 1.51
C GLY A 35 -13.13 -0.34 1.40
N TRP A 36 -13.65 -0.67 0.21
CA TRP A 36 -15.09 -0.80 -0.01
C TRP A 36 -15.58 -2.25 0.08
N TYR A 37 -14.92 -3.16 -0.62
CA TYR A 37 -15.31 -4.57 -0.66
C TYR A 37 -14.59 -5.42 0.39
N ALA A 38 -13.64 -4.84 1.14
CA ALA A 38 -12.93 -5.50 2.23
C ALA A 38 -12.32 -6.86 1.82
N THR A 39 -11.77 -6.92 0.61
CA THR A 39 -11.16 -8.14 0.05
C THR A 39 -9.84 -8.43 0.73
N MET A 40 -9.76 -9.56 1.43
CA MET A 40 -8.49 -10.09 1.94
C MET A 40 -7.61 -10.59 0.79
N ASP A 41 -6.31 -10.65 1.03
CA ASP A 41 -5.28 -10.93 0.03
C ASP A 41 -5.19 -9.87 -1.08
N TYR A 42 -5.67 -8.63 -0.83
CA TYR A 42 -5.59 -7.53 -1.79
C TYR A 42 -4.15 -7.06 -2.02
N ALA A 43 -3.33 -7.03 -0.95
CA ALA A 43 -2.03 -6.38 -0.97
C ALA A 43 -1.08 -6.97 -2.01
N LEU A 44 -0.95 -8.30 -2.08
CA LEU A 44 0.00 -8.96 -2.97
C LEU A 44 -0.30 -8.74 -4.46
N PRO A 45 -1.49 -9.05 -5.00
CA PRO A 45 -1.79 -8.78 -6.40
C PRO A 45 -1.74 -7.29 -6.74
N ALA A 46 -2.16 -6.40 -5.82
CA ALA A 46 -2.04 -4.96 -6.01
C ALA A 46 -0.57 -4.50 -6.05
N ALA A 47 0.30 -5.09 -5.23
CA ALA A 47 1.73 -4.80 -5.23
C ALA A 47 2.40 -5.25 -6.52
N ILE A 48 2.09 -6.46 -7.02
CA ILE A 48 2.58 -6.95 -8.33
C ILE A 48 2.16 -5.98 -9.45
N GLY A 49 0.89 -5.58 -9.49
CA GLY A 49 0.39 -4.61 -10.47
C GLY A 49 1.07 -3.24 -10.34
N SER A 50 1.29 -2.78 -9.11
CA SER A 50 1.94 -1.49 -8.84
C SER A 50 3.40 -1.51 -9.25
N GLN A 51 4.15 -2.58 -8.97
CA GLN A 51 5.54 -2.72 -9.38
C GLN A 51 5.68 -2.81 -10.90
N ALA A 52 4.73 -3.44 -11.59
CA ALA A 52 4.70 -3.47 -13.05
C ALA A 52 4.41 -2.10 -13.66
N ALA A 53 3.53 -1.30 -13.05
CA ALA A 53 3.18 0.04 -13.51
C ALA A 53 4.23 1.11 -13.15
N TYR A 54 4.93 0.91 -12.03
CA TYR A 54 5.93 1.85 -11.48
C TYR A 54 7.24 1.12 -11.13
N PRO A 55 8.01 0.67 -12.13
CA PRO A 55 9.16 -0.21 -11.95
C PRO A 55 10.27 0.36 -11.06
N ASP A 56 10.41 1.70 -11.01
CA ASP A 56 11.46 2.37 -10.25
C ASP A 56 11.03 2.79 -8.82
N ARG A 57 9.74 2.63 -8.48
CA ARG A 57 9.21 2.97 -7.16
C ARG A 57 9.34 1.79 -6.21
N GLN A 58 9.60 2.08 -4.93
CA GLN A 58 9.45 1.07 -3.89
C GLN A 58 7.98 0.73 -3.70
N VAL A 59 7.69 -0.57 -3.70
CA VAL A 59 6.37 -1.16 -3.41
C VAL A 59 6.50 -2.03 -2.17
#